data_AF-A0A969N150-F1
#
_entry.id   AF-A0A969N150-F1
#
_cell.length_a   1.000
_cell.length_b   1.000
_cell.length_c   1.000
_cell.angle_alpha   90.00
_cell.angle_beta   90.00
_cell.angle_gamma   90.00
#
_symmetry.space_group_name_H-M   'P 1'
#
loop_
_entity.id
_entity.type
_entity.pdbx_description
1 polymer ?
#
loop_
_entity_poly.entity_id
_entity_poly.type
_entity_poly.pdbx_seq_one_letter_code
_entity_poly.pdbx_strand_id
1 'polypeptide(L)'
;MVRKLVDISEHQDAAAKKGKSNLGGCLSKAAIALAILAGTMAFTNPSEKSYLNYASNKLAQEVKQNWCKESELPEFLKNFSKSIVNFCSSVVTDQRQAIEGYLDKGTQRQNAVLFSIYTTDVFDRRYKTVGAFGHFLTFSSKKLDQVDIQLQPSTQSHFTLPGV
;
A
#
# COMPACT_ATOMS: atom_id res chain seq x y z
N MET A 1 -24.99 -74.22 -6.18
CA MET A 1 -24.02 -75.26 -6.57
C MET A 1 -22.66 -74.57 -6.76
N VAL A 2 -21.80 -74.61 -5.74
CA VAL A 2 -20.42 -75.17 -5.80
C VAL A 2 -19.34 -74.10 -6.07
N ARG A 3 -18.19 -74.26 -5.39
CA ARG A 3 -17.03 -73.34 -5.31
C ARG A 3 -15.91 -73.73 -6.31
N LYS A 4 -14.87 -72.88 -6.38
CA LYS A 4 -13.61 -72.98 -7.17
C LYS A 4 -13.83 -72.62 -8.65
N LEU A 5 -12.96 -71.90 -9.35
CA LEU A 5 -11.52 -71.60 -9.21
C LEU A 5 -11.30 -70.06 -9.05
N VAL A 6 -10.23 -69.47 -8.48
CA VAL A 6 -8.97 -69.93 -7.84
C VAL A 6 -8.06 -70.72 -8.79
N ASP A 7 -7.03 -70.15 -9.43
CA ASP A 7 -5.98 -69.28 -8.85
C ASP A 7 -5.10 -68.60 -9.94
N ILE A 8 -4.15 -67.73 -9.55
CA ILE A 8 -2.88 -67.34 -10.24
C ILE A 8 -2.94 -66.60 -11.61
N SER A 9 -2.58 -65.30 -11.60
CA SER A 9 -1.38 -64.74 -12.28
C SER A 9 -1.36 -63.20 -12.06
N GLU A 10 -0.94 -62.67 -10.91
CA GLU A 10 0.46 -62.57 -10.46
C GLU A 10 1.31 -61.61 -11.30
N HIS A 11 1.30 -60.33 -10.91
CA HIS A 11 2.50 -59.49 -10.75
C HIS A 11 2.13 -58.20 -10.02
N GLN A 12 1.97 -58.29 -8.70
CA GLN A 12 1.91 -57.11 -7.83
C GLN A 12 2.83 -57.27 -6.61
N ASP A 13 4.10 -57.59 -6.89
CA ASP A 13 5.19 -57.60 -5.93
C ASP A 13 6.30 -56.65 -6.37
N ALA A 14 6.35 -55.46 -5.75
CA ALA A 14 7.59 -54.73 -5.49
C ALA A 14 7.32 -53.54 -4.55
N ALA A 15 7.55 -53.77 -3.25
CA ALA A 15 7.85 -52.74 -2.26
C ALA A 15 6.91 -51.52 -2.19
N ALA A 16 5.85 -51.67 -1.38
CA ALA A 16 5.41 -50.56 -0.54
C ALA A 16 6.60 -50.09 0.34
N LYS A 17 7.41 -49.15 -0.17
CA LYS A 17 8.41 -48.45 0.64
C LYS A 17 7.70 -47.62 1.70
N LYS A 18 7.41 -48.25 2.85
CA LYS A 18 7.28 -47.56 4.14
C LYS A 18 8.63 -46.94 4.48
N GLY A 19 8.96 -45.85 3.81
CA GLY A 19 9.99 -44.94 4.26
C GLY A 19 9.59 -44.48 5.65
N LYS A 20 10.34 -44.87 6.68
CA LYS A 20 10.21 -44.36 8.04
C LYS A 20 10.72 -42.91 8.06
N SER A 21 9.94 -42.03 7.43
CA SER A 21 10.41 -40.72 7.01
C SER A 21 10.19 -39.68 8.10
N ASN A 22 11.27 -39.32 8.80
CA ASN A 22 11.31 -38.12 9.66
C ASN A 22 10.91 -36.84 8.88
N LEU A 23 10.98 -36.89 7.54
CA LEU A 23 10.44 -35.89 6.61
C LEU A 23 8.98 -35.49 6.89
N GLY A 24 8.12 -36.44 7.30
CA GLY A 24 6.73 -36.14 7.65
C GLY A 24 6.59 -35.27 8.90
N GLY A 25 7.52 -35.38 9.85
CA GLY A 25 7.58 -34.53 11.05
C GLY A 25 8.05 -33.11 10.75
N CYS A 26 8.99 -32.94 9.82
CA CYS A 26 9.45 -31.62 9.39
C CYS A 26 8.42 -30.90 8.51
N LEU A 27 7.82 -31.60 7.54
CA LEU A 27 6.80 -31.03 6.66
C LEU A 27 5.53 -30.66 7.41
N SER A 28 5.07 -31.47 8.37
CA SER A 28 3.90 -31.14 9.20
C SER A 28 4.17 -29.92 10.10
N LYS A 29 5.34 -29.83 10.74
CA LYS A 29 5.73 -28.63 11.51
C LYS A 29 5.82 -27.37 10.65
N ALA A 30 6.38 -27.48 9.44
CA ALA A 30 6.43 -26.36 8.49
C ALA A 30 5.02 -25.93 8.04
N ALA A 31 4.14 -26.88 7.73
CA ALA A 31 2.75 -26.61 7.37
C ALA A 31 1.97 -25.94 8.52
N ILE A 32 2.15 -26.39 9.77
CA ILE A 32 1.55 -25.76 10.96
C ILE A 32 2.07 -24.33 11.14
N ALA A 33 3.38 -24.11 11.02
CA ALA A 33 3.97 -22.78 11.13
C ALA A 33 3.46 -21.82 10.02
N LEU A 34 3.35 -22.30 8.78
CA LEU A 34 2.78 -21.54 7.67
C LEU A 34 1.29 -21.25 7.86
N ALA A 35 0.51 -22.21 8.38
CA ALA A 35 -0.92 -22.01 8.67
C ALA A 35 -1.12 -20.95 9.77
N ILE A 36 -0.30 -20.97 10.83
CA ILE A 36 -0.30 -19.94 11.87
C ILE A 36 0.05 -18.58 11.26
N LEU A 37 1.11 -18.49 10.45
CA LEU A 37 1.54 -17.24 9.82
C LEU A 37 0.50 -16.69 8.82
N ALA A 38 -0.15 -17.55 8.04
CA ALA A 38 -1.23 -17.17 7.15
C ALA A 38 -2.46 -16.70 7.93
N GLY A 39 -2.80 -17.38 9.03
CA GLY A 39 -3.88 -17.00 9.93
C GLY A 39 -3.66 -15.65 10.61
N THR A 40 -2.44 -15.38 11.11
CA THR A 40 -2.11 -14.08 11.71
C THR A 40 -2.11 -12.97 10.67
N MET A 41 -1.57 -13.18 9.47
CA MET A 41 -1.68 -12.24 8.36
C MET A 41 -3.15 -11.93 8.02
N ALA A 42 -3.98 -12.95 7.82
CA ALA A 42 -5.39 -12.78 7.49
C ALA A 42 -6.18 -12.03 8.59
N PHE A 43 -5.90 -12.32 9.86
CA PHE A 43 -6.55 -11.67 11.00
C PHE A 43 -6.08 -10.23 11.22
N THR A 44 -4.81 -9.92 10.93
CA THR A 44 -4.22 -8.59 11.13
C THR A 44 -4.20 -7.73 9.86
N ASN A 45 -4.67 -8.23 8.72
CA ASN A 45 -4.83 -7.48 7.48
C ASN A 45 -5.78 -6.27 7.73
N PRO A 46 -5.28 -5.03 7.64
CA PRO A 46 -6.01 -3.89 8.15
C PRO A 46 -7.26 -3.57 7.32
N SER A 47 -8.33 -3.17 8.02
CA SER A 47 -9.62 -2.87 7.41
C SER A 47 -9.58 -1.62 6.52
N GLU A 48 -10.57 -1.51 5.65
CA GLU A 48 -10.77 -0.34 4.78
C GLU A 48 -10.98 0.95 5.58
N LYS A 49 -11.81 0.91 6.64
CA LYS A 49 -11.97 2.03 7.56
C LYS A 49 -10.65 2.43 8.25
N SER A 50 -9.81 1.44 8.60
CA SER A 50 -8.47 1.71 9.12
C SER A 50 -7.58 2.41 8.09
N TYR A 51 -7.70 2.03 6.81
CA TYR A 51 -6.99 2.67 5.71
C TYR A 51 -7.47 4.11 5.49
N LEU A 52 -8.78 4.35 5.45
CA LEU A 52 -9.34 5.68 5.20
C LEU A 52 -8.94 6.69 6.30
N ASN A 53 -8.95 6.29 7.57
CA ASN A 53 -8.42 7.12 8.66
C ASN A 53 -6.90 7.36 8.57
N TYR A 54 -6.12 6.35 8.17
CA TYR A 54 -4.68 6.51 7.92
C TYR A 54 -4.42 7.48 6.76
N ALA A 55 -5.13 7.33 5.65
CA ALA A 55 -4.98 8.13 4.45
C ALA A 55 -5.45 9.57 4.67
N SER A 56 -6.57 9.78 5.37
CA SER A 56 -7.05 11.13 5.74
C SER A 56 -6.08 11.83 6.70
N ASN A 57 -5.49 11.11 7.67
CA ASN A 57 -4.40 11.64 8.50
C ASN A 57 -3.20 12.08 7.67
N LYS A 58 -2.73 11.19 6.79
CA LYS A 58 -1.50 11.38 6.01
C LYS A 58 -1.64 12.52 5.00
N LEU A 59 -2.79 12.63 4.34
CA LEU A 59 -3.11 13.74 3.44
C LEU A 59 -3.29 15.06 4.20
N ALA A 60 -3.98 15.07 5.34
CA ALA A 60 -4.10 16.27 6.19
C ALA A 60 -2.72 16.74 6.69
N GLN A 61 -1.80 15.83 7.01
CA GLN A 61 -0.42 16.16 7.36
C GLN A 61 0.37 16.72 6.16
N GLU A 62 0.27 16.11 4.97
CA GLU A 62 0.90 16.64 3.74
C GLU A 62 0.41 18.06 3.39
N VAL A 63 -0.91 18.31 3.49
CA VAL A 63 -1.49 19.65 3.25
C VAL A 63 -0.96 20.66 4.27
N LYS A 64 -0.97 20.33 5.57
CA LYS A 64 -0.40 21.23 6.59
C LYS A 64 1.07 21.53 6.35
N GLN A 65 1.86 20.50 6.04
CA GLN A 65 3.31 20.62 5.85
C GLN A 65 3.69 21.35 4.56
N ASN A 66 2.82 21.38 3.54
CA ASN A 66 3.16 22.01 2.25
C ASN A 66 2.42 23.35 2.01
N TRP A 67 1.22 23.54 2.56
CA TRP A 67 0.35 24.69 2.26
C TRP A 67 0.06 25.58 3.49
N CYS A 68 -0.05 25.01 4.70
CA CYS A 68 -0.25 25.80 5.92
C CYS A 68 1.09 26.32 6.49
N LYS A 69 1.83 27.10 5.69
CA LYS A 69 3.16 27.65 6.05
C LYS A 69 3.22 29.17 5.86
N GLU A 70 4.09 29.82 6.63
CA GLU A 70 4.36 31.26 6.48
C GLU A 70 5.02 31.62 5.14
N SER A 71 5.69 30.67 4.49
CA SER A 71 6.28 30.84 3.14
C SER A 71 5.23 30.99 2.03
N GLU A 72 4.05 30.37 2.21
CA GLU A 72 2.97 30.38 1.22
C GLU A 72 2.01 31.57 1.42
N LEU A 73 2.27 32.42 2.42
CA LEU A 73 1.40 33.55 2.76
C LEU A 73 1.80 34.83 2.00
N PRO A 74 0.83 35.55 1.40
CA PRO A 74 1.05 36.88 0.82
C PRO A 74 1.68 37.86 1.82
N GLU A 75 2.55 38.75 1.34
CA GLU A 75 3.32 39.66 2.22
C GLU A 75 2.44 40.52 3.13
N PHE A 76 1.29 40.99 2.64
CA PHE A 76 0.36 41.81 3.43
C PHE A 76 -0.25 41.07 4.65
N LEU A 77 -0.16 39.74 4.68
CA LEU A 77 -0.65 38.89 5.76
C LEU A 77 0.43 38.45 6.75
N LYS A 78 1.71 38.83 6.55
CA LYS A 78 2.83 38.46 7.43
C LYS A 78 2.58 38.83 8.91
N ASN A 79 1.94 39.97 9.17
CA ASN A 79 1.60 40.40 10.54
C ASN A 79 0.59 39.50 11.25
N PHE A 80 -0.15 38.67 10.50
CA PHE A 80 -1.15 37.72 11.01
C PHE A 80 -0.77 36.25 10.74
N SER A 81 0.47 36.00 10.30
CA SER A 81 0.92 34.70 9.77
C SER A 81 0.59 33.53 10.69
N LYS A 82 0.93 33.64 11.98
CA LYS A 82 0.65 32.62 12.99
C LYS A 82 -0.83 32.30 13.14
N SER A 83 -1.70 33.32 13.15
CA SER A 83 -3.14 33.11 13.25
C SER A 83 -3.70 32.40 12.02
N ILE A 84 -3.20 32.74 10.82
CA ILE A 84 -3.66 32.13 9.57
C ILE A 84 -3.13 30.70 9.42
N VAL A 85 -1.85 30.44 9.77
CA VAL A 85 -1.26 29.09 9.81
C VAL A 85 -1.99 28.19 10.81
N ASN A 86 -2.32 28.71 12.00
CA ASN A 86 -3.09 27.98 13.00
C ASN A 86 -4.52 27.70 12.51
N PHE A 87 -5.19 28.68 11.89
CA PHE A 87 -6.53 28.48 11.33
C PHE A 87 -6.54 27.45 10.19
N CYS A 88 -5.61 27.56 9.24
CA CYS A 88 -5.40 26.58 8.17
C CYS A 88 -5.17 25.17 8.75
N SER A 89 -4.31 25.07 9.77
CA SER A 89 -4.03 23.81 10.46
C SER A 89 -5.23 23.25 11.22
N SER A 90 -6.08 24.08 11.82
CA SER A 90 -7.33 23.64 12.45
C SER A 90 -8.28 23.12 11.39
N VAL A 91 -8.64 23.94 10.39
CA VAL A 91 -9.61 23.60 9.33
C VAL A 91 -9.23 22.30 8.62
N VAL A 92 -7.96 22.08 8.30
CA VAL A 92 -7.47 20.82 7.68
C VAL A 92 -7.57 19.61 8.63
N THR A 93 -7.54 19.82 9.95
CA THR A 93 -7.81 18.76 10.95
C THR A 93 -9.31 18.50 11.09
N ASP A 94 -10.11 19.55 11.18
CA ASP A 94 -11.54 19.48 11.47
C ASP A 94 -12.30 18.88 10.28
N GLN A 95 -11.87 19.21 9.05
CA GLN A 95 -12.39 18.65 7.80
C GLN A 95 -11.91 17.22 7.49
N ARG A 96 -11.22 16.53 8.41
CA ARG A 96 -10.73 15.16 8.16
C ARG A 96 -11.81 14.16 7.79
N GLN A 97 -13.02 14.31 8.30
CA GLN A 97 -14.15 13.44 7.92
C GLN A 97 -14.59 13.68 6.46
N ALA A 98 -14.53 14.93 5.98
CA ALA A 98 -14.79 15.24 4.58
C ALA A 98 -13.66 14.70 3.67
N ILE A 99 -12.40 14.77 4.12
CA ILE A 99 -11.26 14.13 3.46
C ILE A 99 -11.45 12.60 3.41
N GLU A 100 -11.86 11.97 4.52
CA GLU A 100 -12.14 10.54 4.59
C GLU A 100 -13.23 10.11 3.60
N GLY A 101 -14.35 10.84 3.54
CA GLY A 101 -15.44 10.58 2.59
C GLY A 101 -15.12 10.91 1.12
N TYR A 102 -14.11 11.74 0.84
CA TYR A 102 -13.56 11.91 -0.50
C TYR A 102 -12.67 10.71 -0.88
N LEU A 103 -11.78 10.30 0.04
CA LEU A 103 -10.89 9.16 -0.16
C LEU A 103 -11.67 7.86 -0.33
N ASP A 104 -12.76 7.65 0.42
CA ASP A 104 -13.67 6.50 0.28
C ASP A 104 -14.14 6.31 -1.16
N LYS A 105 -14.63 7.39 -1.79
CA LYS A 105 -15.07 7.40 -3.19
C LYS A 105 -13.93 7.31 -4.21
N GLY A 106 -12.74 7.78 -3.84
CA GLY A 106 -11.55 7.79 -4.69
C GLY A 106 -10.63 6.58 -4.53
N THR A 107 -10.94 5.65 -3.63
CA THR A 107 -10.12 4.47 -3.30
C THR A 107 -10.69 3.21 -3.96
N GLN A 108 -9.81 2.43 -4.58
CA GLN A 108 -10.09 1.04 -4.96
C GLN A 108 -9.30 0.08 -4.10
N ARG A 109 -10.00 -0.81 -3.40
CA ARG A 109 -9.41 -1.84 -2.54
C ARG A 109 -9.38 -3.20 -3.23
N GLN A 110 -8.21 -3.84 -3.21
CA GLN A 110 -8.00 -5.23 -3.62
C GLN A 110 -7.56 -6.03 -2.39
N ASN A 111 -8.43 -6.89 -1.87
CA ASN A 111 -8.13 -7.72 -0.70
C ASN A 111 -7.60 -9.09 -1.14
N ALA A 112 -6.35 -9.40 -0.82
CA ALA A 112 -5.67 -10.66 -1.13
C ALA A 112 -5.65 -11.63 0.07
N VAL A 113 -6.58 -11.48 1.03
CA VAL A 113 -6.69 -12.20 2.31
C VAL A 113 -5.54 -11.90 3.27
N LEU A 114 -4.29 -12.17 2.89
CA LEU A 114 -3.10 -11.96 3.72
C LEU A 114 -2.67 -10.49 3.80
N PHE A 115 -3.02 -9.70 2.78
CA PHE A 115 -2.76 -8.27 2.67
C PHE A 115 -3.87 -7.61 1.83
N SER A 116 -3.92 -6.28 1.85
CA SER A 116 -4.78 -5.46 1.00
C SER A 116 -3.94 -4.47 0.20
N ILE A 117 -4.29 -4.23 -1.07
CA ILE A 117 -3.73 -3.13 -1.87
C ILE A 117 -4.82 -2.09 -2.06
N TYR A 118 -4.52 -0.84 -1.71
CA TYR A 118 -5.37 0.32 -1.91
C TYR A 118 -4.75 1.17 -3.02
N THR A 119 -5.52 1.52 -4.04
CA THR A 119 -5.13 2.52 -5.05
C THR A 119 -6.08 3.69 -4.97
N THR A 120 -5.54 4.87 -4.68
CA THR A 120 -6.33 6.07 -4.37
C THR A 120 -5.87 7.22 -5.23
N ASP A 121 -6.78 7.78 -6.02
CA ASP A 121 -6.49 8.88 -6.92
C ASP A 121 -6.88 10.21 -6.25
N VAL A 122 -5.93 11.14 -6.17
CA VAL A 122 -6.06 12.45 -5.51
C VAL A 122 -5.40 13.50 -6.41
N PHE A 123 -6.20 14.34 -7.05
CA PHE A 123 -5.75 15.33 -8.04
C PHE A 123 -4.87 14.70 -9.15
N ASP A 124 -3.62 15.17 -9.34
CA ASP A 124 -2.66 14.65 -10.33
C ASP A 124 -1.89 13.40 -9.84
N ARG A 125 -2.22 12.86 -8.66
CA ARG A 125 -1.44 11.80 -8.01
C ARG A 125 -2.23 10.54 -7.79
N ARG A 126 -1.56 9.42 -8.06
CA ARG A 126 -2.00 8.09 -7.68
C ARG A 126 -1.18 7.62 -6.49
N TYR A 127 -1.86 7.37 -5.38
CA TYR A 127 -1.27 6.74 -4.21
C TYR A 127 -1.55 5.24 -4.27
N LYS A 128 -0.52 4.42 -4.05
CA LYS A 128 -0.63 2.97 -3.88
C LYS A 128 -0.19 2.62 -2.48
N THR A 129 -1.09 2.05 -1.68
CA THR A 129 -0.80 1.63 -0.30
C THR A 129 -0.95 0.13 -0.16
N VAL A 130 0.06 -0.53 0.40
CA VAL A 130 -0.04 -1.92 0.84
C VAL A 130 -0.39 -1.93 2.33
N GLY A 131 -1.50 -2.57 2.68
CA GLY A 131 -1.90 -2.86 4.06
C GLY A 131 -1.59 -4.30 4.42
N ALA A 132 -0.76 -4.54 5.43
CA ALA A 132 -0.40 -5.87 5.92
C ALA A 132 0.04 -5.80 7.39
N PHE A 133 -0.22 -6.84 8.18
CA PHE A 133 0.17 -6.92 9.60
C PHE A 133 -0.26 -5.70 10.45
N GLY A 134 -1.42 -5.10 10.16
CA GLY A 134 -1.90 -3.87 10.82
C GLY A 134 -1.20 -2.58 10.39
N HIS A 135 -0.22 -2.64 9.49
CA HIS A 135 0.56 -1.50 9.00
C HIS A 135 0.20 -1.11 7.57
N PHE A 136 0.57 0.12 7.19
CA PHE A 136 0.36 0.69 5.86
C PHE A 136 1.66 1.25 5.27
N LEU A 137 2.02 0.82 4.06
CA LEU A 137 3.16 1.33 3.30
C LEU A 137 2.65 2.02 2.03
N THR A 138 2.83 3.34 1.94
CA THR A 138 2.26 4.17 0.87
C THR A 138 3.32 4.72 -0.07
N PHE A 139 3.16 4.45 -1.34
CA PHE A 139 3.93 5.01 -2.45
C PHE A 139 3.08 6.02 -3.20
N SER A 140 3.66 7.14 -3.60
CA SER A 140 2.99 8.13 -4.47
C SER A 140 3.66 8.10 -5.84
N SER A 141 2.86 8.21 -6.89
CA SER A 141 3.35 8.44 -8.24
C SER A 141 2.52 9.56 -8.85
N LYS A 142 3.17 10.46 -9.59
CA LYS A 142 2.42 11.34 -10.50
C LYS A 142 1.66 10.45 -11.47
N LYS A 143 0.38 10.73 -11.67
CA LYS A 143 -0.37 10.15 -12.77
C LYS A 143 0.26 10.69 -14.05
N LEU A 144 0.74 9.78 -14.90
CA LEU A 144 1.27 10.15 -16.22
C LEU A 144 0.10 10.46 -17.15
N ASP A 145 -0.58 11.57 -16.89
CA ASP A 145 -1.49 12.17 -17.86
C ASP A 145 -0.62 12.80 -18.97
N GLN A 146 -0.87 12.38 -20.22
CA GLN A 146 0.04 12.57 -21.35
C GLN A 146 -0.07 13.97 -21.99
N VAL A 147 0.16 15.03 -21.21
CA VAL A 147 0.50 16.41 -21.62
C VAL A 147 1.25 17.02 -20.42
N ASP A 148 2.48 17.53 -20.47
CA ASP A 148 3.28 18.08 -21.56
C ASP A 148 4.73 17.54 -21.48
N ILE A 149 5.30 17.06 -22.59
CA ILE A 149 6.76 17.11 -22.77
C ILE A 149 7.08 18.43 -23.47
N GLN A 150 6.79 19.53 -22.79
CA GLN A 150 7.46 20.78 -23.08
C GLN A 150 8.86 20.68 -22.49
N LEU A 151 9.82 20.33 -23.35
CA LEU A 151 11.21 20.63 -23.08
C LEU A 151 11.31 22.15 -22.86
N GLN A 152 11.48 22.59 -21.61
CA GLN A 152 12.10 23.88 -21.39
C GLN A 152 13.50 23.77 -21.98
N PRO A 153 13.85 24.52 -23.05
CA PRO A 153 15.24 24.62 -23.45
C PRO A 153 15.97 25.25 -22.28
N SER A 154 16.99 24.55 -21.77
CA SER A 154 17.85 25.09 -20.72
C SER A 154 18.41 26.42 -21.18
N THR A 155 18.16 27.47 -20.39
CA THR A 155 18.66 28.82 -20.63
C THR A 155 20.15 28.76 -20.94
N GLN A 156 20.55 29.15 -22.16
CA GLN A 156 21.95 29.22 -22.51
C GLN A 156 22.61 30.29 -21.62
N SER A 157 23.43 29.85 -20.67
CA SER A 157 24.29 30.72 -19.90
C SER A 157 25.37 31.27 -20.82
N HIS A 158 25.14 32.47 -21.38
CA HIS A 158 26.11 33.18 -22.20
C HIS A 158 27.28 33.67 -21.32
N PHE A 159 28.28 32.79 -21.17
CA PHE A 159 29.48 33.06 -20.39
C PHE A 159 30.47 33.88 -21.23
N THR A 160 30.29 35.21 -21.22
CA THR A 160 31.28 36.15 -21.77
C THR A 160 32.29 36.53 -20.70
N LEU A 161 33.55 36.17 -20.94
CA LEU A 161 34.70 36.53 -20.12
C LEU A 161 34.98 38.05 -20.17
N PRO A 162 35.50 38.66 -19.10
CA PRO A 162 36.04 40.02 -19.15
C PRO A 162 37.47 40.01 -19.72
N GLY A 163 37.74 40.90 -20.68
CA GLY A 163 39.10 41.30 -21.08
C GLY A 163 39.43 41.15 -22.56
N VAL A 164 39.28 42.24 -23.31
CA VAL A 164 40.41 43.03 -23.89
C VAL A 164 40.04 44.50 -23.76
#